data_AF-A0AAV8Q6P7-F1
#
_entry.id   AF-A0AAV8Q6P7-F1
#
_cell.length_a   1.000
_cell.length_b   1.000
_cell.length_c   1.000
_cell.angle_alpha   90.00
_cell.angle_beta   90.00
_cell.angle_gamma   90.00
#
_symmetry.space_group_name_H-M   'P 1'
#
loop_
_entity.id
_entity.type
_entity.pdbx_description
1 polymer ?
#
loop_
_entity_poly.entity_id
_entity_poly.type
_entity_poly.pdbx_seq_one_letter_code
_entity_poly.pdbx_strand_id
1 'polypeptide(L)'
;MPRVLVLLALVAAAWAWEPAKAPPCTKIMEMIVPCIPYLNDKAAHPGPKCCSGVKALRKATETHDDMVAVCKCLRRAAHLFPGIDYKRADNLPHLCGVRLNVSFSPSIDCKK
;
A
#
# COMPACT_ATOMS: atom_id res chain seq x y z
N MET A 1 11.81 -27.90 35.47
CA MET A 1 10.55 -27.85 34.68
C MET A 1 10.08 -26.41 34.40
N PRO A 2 9.89 -25.49 35.37
CA PRO A 2 9.38 -24.14 35.06
C PRO A 2 10.39 -23.27 34.29
N ARG A 3 11.69 -23.40 34.56
CA ARG A 3 12.75 -22.69 33.83
C ARG A 3 12.78 -23.04 32.33
N VAL A 4 12.49 -24.30 31.98
CA VAL A 4 12.46 -24.77 30.59
C VAL A 4 11.23 -24.24 29.86
N LEU A 5 10.07 -24.20 30.55
CA LEU A 5 8.84 -23.62 30.02
C LEU A 5 8.97 -22.11 29.79
N VAL A 6 9.64 -21.39 30.70
CA VAL A 6 9.93 -19.95 30.56
C VAL A 6 10.85 -19.69 29.37
N LEU A 7 11.90 -20.51 29.18
CA LEU A 7 12.80 -20.40 28.03
C LEU A 7 12.08 -20.70 26.70
N LEU A 8 11.22 -21.73 26.66
CA LEU A 8 10.41 -22.04 25.48
C LEU A 8 9.44 -20.92 25.11
N ALA A 9 8.80 -20.29 26.10
CA ALA A 9 7.91 -19.15 25.89
C ALA A 9 8.64 -17.90 25.38
N LEU A 10 9.84 -17.61 25.90
CA LEU A 10 10.67 -16.50 25.44
C LEU A 10 11.20 -16.72 24.02
N VAL A 11 11.59 -17.95 23.69
CA VAL A 11 12.00 -18.29 22.33
C VAL A 11 10.80 -18.12 21.39
N ALA A 12 9.63 -18.68 21.70
CA ALA A 12 8.43 -18.54 20.87
C ALA A 12 8.01 -17.08 20.63
N ALA A 13 8.13 -16.20 21.65
CA ALA A 13 7.84 -14.78 21.51
C ALA A 13 8.84 -14.05 20.58
N ALA A 14 10.09 -14.50 20.49
CA ALA A 14 11.09 -13.92 19.59
C ALA A 14 10.86 -14.26 18.10
N TRP A 15 10.07 -15.29 17.78
CA TRP A 15 9.71 -15.66 16.40
C TRP A 15 8.39 -15.03 15.93
N ALA A 16 7.70 -14.27 16.78
CA ALA A 16 6.43 -13.61 16.46
C ALA A 16 6.58 -12.32 15.65
N TRP A 17 7.80 -11.96 15.23
CA TRP A 17 8.01 -11.05 14.11
C TRP A 17 7.55 -11.78 12.84
N GLU A 18 6.40 -11.41 12.30
CA GLU A 18 6.08 -11.72 10.92
C GLU A 18 6.71 -10.62 10.06
N PRO A 19 7.67 -10.93 9.18
CA PRO A 19 8.19 -9.93 8.27
C PRO A 19 7.04 -9.38 7.42
N ALA A 20 7.10 -8.09 7.07
CA ALA A 20 6.16 -7.47 6.14
C ALA A 20 5.91 -8.41 4.93
N LYS A 21 4.66 -8.81 4.73
CA LYS A 21 4.19 -9.63 3.60
C LYS A 21 3.86 -8.78 2.37
N ALA A 22 4.15 -7.48 2.40
CA ALA A 22 3.92 -6.57 1.31
C ALA A 22 4.50 -7.12 -0.02
N PRO A 23 3.72 -7.07 -1.12
CA PRO A 23 4.21 -7.42 -2.44
C PRO A 23 5.43 -6.56 -2.83
N PRO A 24 6.29 -7.04 -3.75
CA PRO A 24 7.39 -6.23 -4.25
C PRO A 24 6.87 -4.95 -4.92
N CYS A 25 7.67 -3.86 -4.91
CA CYS A 25 7.24 -2.58 -5.48
C CYS A 25 6.77 -2.72 -6.94
N THR A 26 7.42 -3.56 -7.75
CA THR A 26 6.98 -3.83 -9.13
C THR A 26 5.54 -4.30 -9.19
N LYS A 27 5.13 -5.16 -8.26
CA LYS A 27 3.75 -5.64 -8.18
C LYS A 27 2.78 -4.54 -7.73
N ILE A 28 3.19 -3.69 -6.80
CA ILE A 28 2.41 -2.52 -6.38
C ILE A 28 2.20 -1.55 -7.56
N MET A 29 3.23 -1.35 -8.39
CA MET A 29 3.12 -0.52 -9.59
C MET A 29 2.11 -1.09 -10.58
N GLU A 30 2.14 -2.40 -10.83
CA GLU A 30 1.15 -3.06 -11.70
C GLU A 30 -0.29 -2.86 -11.24
N MET A 31 -0.53 -2.73 -9.93
CA MET A 31 -1.86 -2.43 -9.39
C MET A 31 -2.32 -1.01 -9.72
N ILE A 32 -1.39 -0.05 -9.86
CA ILE A 32 -1.69 1.38 -10.03
C ILE A 32 -1.60 1.86 -11.48
N VAL A 33 -0.81 1.20 -12.33
CA VAL A 33 -0.70 1.54 -13.77
C VAL A 33 -2.06 1.70 -14.48
N PRO A 34 -3.07 0.84 -14.26
CA PRO A 34 -4.38 1.02 -14.89
C PRO A 34 -5.13 2.29 -14.45
N CYS A 35 -4.71 2.93 -13.36
CA CYS A 35 -5.30 4.16 -12.83
C CYS A 35 -4.72 5.42 -13.46
N ILE A 36 -3.57 5.33 -14.14
CA ILE A 36 -2.87 6.51 -14.70
C ILE A 36 -3.79 7.42 -15.52
N PRO A 37 -4.64 6.92 -16.45
CA PRO A 37 -5.54 7.80 -17.21
C PRO A 37 -6.50 8.62 -16.34
N TYR A 38 -6.96 8.06 -15.23
CA TYR A 38 -7.75 8.83 -14.27
C TYR A 38 -6.85 9.78 -13.49
N LEU A 39 -5.69 9.32 -13.01
CA LEU A 39 -4.78 10.14 -12.21
C LEU A 39 -4.21 11.36 -12.95
N ASN A 40 -4.14 11.34 -14.28
CA ASN A 40 -3.61 12.45 -15.09
C ASN A 40 -4.69 13.18 -15.92
N ASP A 41 -5.95 13.08 -15.48
CA ASP A 41 -7.10 13.77 -16.09
C ASP A 41 -7.37 13.42 -17.56
N LYS A 42 -6.98 12.22 -18.00
CA LYS A 42 -7.31 11.67 -19.33
C LYS A 42 -8.58 10.81 -19.33
N ALA A 43 -9.10 10.48 -18.16
CA ALA A 43 -10.36 9.76 -17.97
C ALA A 43 -11.15 10.37 -16.81
N ALA A 44 -12.46 10.54 -16.99
CA ALA A 44 -13.32 11.13 -15.96
C ALA A 44 -13.50 10.23 -14.72
N HIS A 45 -13.45 8.90 -14.91
CA HIS A 45 -13.69 7.92 -13.85
C HIS A 45 -12.63 6.80 -13.88
N PRO A 46 -12.29 6.20 -12.72
CA PRO A 46 -11.42 5.03 -12.69
C PRO A 46 -12.12 3.82 -13.32
N GLY A 47 -11.42 3.14 -14.23
CA GLY A 47 -11.92 1.91 -14.85
C GLY A 47 -11.93 0.72 -13.88
N PRO A 48 -12.61 -0.39 -14.25
CA PRO A 48 -12.72 -1.56 -13.38
C PRO A 48 -11.37 -2.18 -13.02
N LYS A 49 -10.41 -2.20 -13.96
CA LYS A 49 -9.05 -2.69 -13.70
C LYS A 49 -8.31 -1.82 -12.67
N CYS A 50 -8.47 -0.50 -12.74
CA CYS A 50 -7.92 0.40 -11.74
C CYS A 50 -8.50 0.10 -10.36
N CYS A 51 -9.83 0.02 -10.23
CA CYS A 51 -10.44 -0.26 -8.94
C CYS A 51 -10.12 -1.65 -8.39
N SER A 52 -9.93 -2.67 -9.24
CA SER A 52 -9.40 -3.96 -8.80
C SER A 52 -7.99 -3.84 -8.23
N GLY A 53 -7.13 -3.04 -8.86
CA GLY A 53 -5.79 -2.74 -8.36
C GLY A 53 -5.81 -2.01 -7.02
N VAL A 54 -6.65 -0.99 -6.87
CA VAL A 54 -6.83 -0.22 -5.62
C VAL A 54 -7.34 -1.14 -4.48
N LYS A 55 -8.26 -2.07 -4.79
CA LYS A 55 -8.73 -3.09 -3.83
C LYS A 55 -7.62 -4.07 -3.43
N ALA A 56 -6.77 -4.46 -4.37
CA ALA A 56 -5.60 -5.30 -4.08
C ALA A 56 -4.59 -4.54 -3.22
N LEU A 57 -4.37 -3.25 -3.48
CA LEU A 57 -3.50 -2.40 -2.67
C LEU A 57 -3.99 -2.31 -1.22
N ARG A 58 -5.31 -2.18 -1.01
CA ARG A 58 -5.90 -2.19 0.34
C ARG A 58 -5.54 -3.45 1.12
N LYS A 59 -5.59 -4.62 0.47
CA LYS A 59 -5.21 -5.91 1.09
C LYS A 59 -3.71 -5.98 1.37
N ALA A 60 -2.90 -5.29 0.58
CA ALA A 60 -1.46 -5.17 0.79
C ALA A 60 -1.09 -4.13 1.87
N THR A 61 -2.05 -3.56 2.59
CA THR A 61 -1.83 -2.57 3.66
C THR A 61 -2.55 -2.97 4.96
N GLU A 62 -2.75 -4.27 5.19
CA GLU A 62 -3.49 -4.78 6.36
C GLU A 62 -2.71 -4.65 7.67
N THR A 63 -1.38 -4.71 7.60
CA THR A 63 -0.50 -4.50 8.75
C THR A 63 0.24 -3.17 8.63
N HIS A 64 0.72 -2.64 9.76
CA HIS A 64 1.54 -1.43 9.77
C HIS A 64 2.81 -1.60 8.92
N ASP A 65 3.51 -2.72 9.04
CA ASP A 65 4.75 -2.93 8.30
C ASP A 65 4.51 -3.05 6.78
N ASP A 66 3.39 -3.65 6.39
CA ASP A 66 2.97 -3.70 4.99
C ASP A 66 2.61 -2.32 4.46
N MET A 67 1.86 -1.54 5.25
CA MET A 67 1.51 -0.15 4.94
C MET A 67 2.77 0.69 4.71
N VAL A 68 3.77 0.60 5.60
CA VAL A 68 5.05 1.30 5.49
C VAL A 68 5.79 0.88 4.21
N ALA A 69 5.83 -0.42 3.90
CA ALA A 69 6.46 -0.95 2.70
C ALA A 69 5.78 -0.43 1.42
N VAL A 70 4.45 -0.52 1.36
CA VAL A 70 3.65 -0.01 0.24
C VAL A 70 3.83 1.50 0.06
N CYS A 71 3.77 2.27 1.15
CA CYS A 71 3.97 3.70 1.13
C CYS A 71 5.32 4.09 0.52
N LYS A 72 6.41 3.41 0.93
CA LYS A 72 7.75 3.63 0.35
C LYS A 72 7.83 3.31 -1.14
N CYS A 73 7.02 2.37 -1.64
CA CYS A 73 6.91 2.09 -3.07
C CYS A 73 6.13 3.20 -3.78
N LEU A 74 4.97 3.60 -3.26
CA LEU A 74 4.14 4.66 -3.85
C LEU A 74 4.85 6.02 -3.89
N ARG A 75 5.60 6.37 -2.84
CA ARG A 75 6.44 7.57 -2.84
C ARG A 75 7.45 7.57 -3.99
N ARG A 76 8.13 6.44 -4.24
CA ARG A 76 9.05 6.30 -5.37
C ARG A 76 8.30 6.37 -6.70
N ALA A 77 7.13 5.75 -6.77
CA ALA A 77 6.26 5.76 -7.94
C ALA A 77 5.82 7.16 -8.36
N ALA A 78 5.47 8.01 -7.39
CA ALA A 78 5.00 9.37 -7.64
C ALA A 78 6.03 10.21 -8.42
N HIS A 79 7.32 9.94 -8.25
CA HIS A 79 8.38 10.59 -9.02
C HIS A 79 8.51 10.08 -10.47
N LEU A 80 8.00 8.89 -10.77
CA LEU A 80 8.07 8.27 -12.11
C LEU A 80 6.94 8.71 -13.03
N PHE A 81 5.86 9.26 -12.49
CA PHE A 81 4.68 9.68 -13.24
C PHE A 81 4.48 11.20 -13.14
N PRO A 82 5.12 11.98 -14.03
CA PRO A 82 4.83 13.41 -14.09
C PRO A 82 3.37 13.65 -14.49
N GLY A 83 2.75 14.69 -13.93
CA GLY A 83 1.39 15.10 -14.29
C GLY A 83 0.25 14.37 -13.57
N ILE A 84 0.54 13.67 -12.47
CA ILE A 84 -0.50 13.12 -11.57
C ILE A 84 -1.18 14.26 -10.81
N ASP A 85 -2.50 14.28 -10.85
CA ASP A 85 -3.35 15.08 -9.98
C ASP A 85 -3.55 14.36 -8.64
N TYR A 86 -2.90 14.87 -7.59
CA TYR A 86 -2.96 14.29 -6.25
C TYR A 86 -4.35 14.40 -5.61
N LYS A 87 -5.18 15.38 -5.98
CA LYS A 87 -6.57 15.45 -5.50
C LYS A 87 -7.39 14.30 -6.04
N ARG A 88 -7.18 13.94 -7.30
CA ARG A 88 -7.77 12.74 -7.91
C ARG A 88 -7.22 11.47 -7.27
N ALA A 89 -5.92 11.43 -7.01
CA ALA A 89 -5.29 10.29 -6.34
C ALA A 89 -5.87 10.05 -4.93
N ASP A 90 -6.11 11.11 -4.15
CA ASP A 90 -6.73 11.02 -2.83
C ASP A 90 -8.22 10.62 -2.89
N ASN A 91 -8.94 11.01 -3.95
CA ASN A 91 -10.35 10.61 -4.13
C ASN A 91 -10.52 9.19 -4.71
N LEU A 92 -9.48 8.64 -5.34
CA LEU A 92 -9.53 7.35 -6.04
C LEU A 92 -10.03 6.18 -5.15
N PRO A 93 -9.58 6.00 -3.90
CA PRO A 93 -10.07 4.92 -3.04
C PRO A 93 -11.58 4.99 -2.83
N HIS A 94 -12.09 6.19 -2.56
CA HIS A 94 -13.52 6.43 -2.35
C HIS A 94 -14.34 6.07 -3.58
N LEU A 95 -13.90 6.49 -4.78
CA LEU A 95 -14.56 6.13 -6.04
C LEU A 95 -14.55 4.62 -6.33
N CYS A 96 -13.52 3.91 -5.85
CA CYS A 96 -13.42 2.46 -5.97
C CYS A 96 -14.09 1.69 -4.83
N GLY A 97 -14.77 2.40 -3.91
CA GLY A 97 -15.54 1.80 -2.81
C GLY A 97 -14.66 1.21 -1.71
N VAL A 98 -13.43 1.71 -1.53
CA VAL A 98 -12.55 1.28 -0.44
C VAL A 98 -12.02 2.47 0.35
N ARG A 99 -11.61 2.22 1.59
CA ARG A 99 -10.83 3.17 2.38
C ARG A 99 -9.40 2.67 2.43
N LEU A 100 -8.45 3.52 2.01
CA LEU A 100 -7.03 3.28 2.17
C LEU A 100 -6.51 4.12 3.32
N ASN A 101 -5.62 3.52 4.11
CA ASN A 101 -4.91 4.21 5.18
C ASN A 101 -3.60 4.86 4.69
N VAL A 102 -3.35 4.81 3.38
CA VAL A 102 -2.18 5.41 2.71
C VAL A 102 -2.66 6.43 1.67
N SER A 103 -1.98 7.55 1.58
CA SER A 103 -2.15 8.52 0.49
C SER A 103 -1.16 8.25 -0.66
N PHE A 104 -1.51 8.66 -1.87
CA PHE A 104 -0.68 8.57 -3.06
C PHE A 104 0.24 9.79 -3.25
N SER A 105 0.33 10.67 -2.25
CA SER A 105 1.14 11.88 -2.30
C SER A 105 2.65 11.60 -2.32
N PRO A 106 3.46 12.37 -3.08
CA PRO A 106 4.92 12.22 -3.16
C PRO A 106 5.60 12.66 -1.86
N SER A 107 4.92 13.46 -1.03
CA SER A 107 5.43 13.95 0.25
C SER A 107 4.87 13.17 1.43
N ILE A 108 4.29 11.98 1.20
CA ILE A 108 3.74 11.15 2.26
C ILE A 108 4.82 10.74 3.28
N ASP A 109 4.52 10.95 4.56
CA ASP A 109 5.34 10.43 5.65
C ASP A 109 4.96 8.96 5.91
N CYS A 110 5.77 8.05 5.38
CA CYS A 110 5.58 6.61 5.53
C CYS A 110 5.96 6.06 6.91
N LYS A 111 6.17 6.91 7.93
CA LYS A 111 6.53 6.50 9.30
C LYS A 111 5.37 6.63 10.30
N LYS A 112 4.19 7.07 9.85
CA LYS A 112 3.01 7.28 10.69
C LYS A 112 1.91 6.30 10.35
#